data_AF-A0A949M2P2-F1
#
_entry.id   AF-A0A949M2P2-F1
#
_cell.length_a   1.000
_cell.length_b   1.000
_cell.length_c   1.000
_cell.angle_alpha   90.00
_cell.angle_beta   90.00
_cell.angle_gamma   90.00
#
_symmetry.space_group_name_H-M   'P 1'
#
loop_
_entity.id
_entity.type
_entity.pdbx_description
1 polymer ?
#
loop_
_entity_poly.entity_id
_entity_poly.type
_entity_poly.pdbx_seq_one_letter_code
_entity_poly.pdbx_strand_id
1 'polypeptide(L)'
;MLHPMTVHLPIGLLLGHAIFLAIFLWRRSSQHELAAFQCLWLGWVTLLPAVMTGTIDAARQVVGPDAPRADALMMVNAHAAAGVALLLVYWQAWQYRRRHPAWADAAPQRRAYLGRTALGIALLVLNGWLGGQLVYTLRLGVAQP
;
A
#
# COMPACT_ATOMS: atom_id res chain seq x y z
N MET A 1 11.20 -12.79 -7.58
CA MET A 1 12.10 -12.65 -6.40
C MET A 1 12.40 -11.20 -6.01
N LEU A 2 12.25 -10.20 -6.89
CA LEU A 2 12.48 -8.80 -6.53
C LEU A 2 11.33 -8.20 -5.70
N HIS A 3 10.11 -8.72 -5.87
CA HIS A 3 8.91 -8.17 -5.22
C HIS A 3 8.99 -8.10 -3.68
N PRO A 4 9.37 -9.16 -2.93
CA PRO A 4 9.50 -9.08 -1.46
C PRO A 4 10.47 -8.00 -0.97
N MET A 5 11.53 -7.71 -1.72
CA MET A 5 12.48 -6.66 -1.34
C MET A 5 11.88 -5.26 -1.50
N THR A 6 11.03 -5.08 -2.52
CA THR A 6 10.44 -3.77 -2.85
C THR A 6 9.23 -3.39 -2.00
N VAL A 7 8.61 -4.32 -1.27
CA VAL A 7 7.38 -4.04 -0.50
C VAL A 7 7.65 -3.41 0.87
N HIS A 8 8.81 -3.68 1.50
CA HIS A 8 9.07 -3.24 2.87
C HIS A 8 9.15 -1.72 3.01
N LEU A 9 9.82 -1.05 2.07
CA LEU A 9 9.98 0.41 2.08
C LEU A 9 8.63 1.16 1.99
N PRO A 10 7.75 0.90 1.01
CA PRO A 10 6.45 1.55 0.96
C PRO A 10 5.59 1.22 2.18
N ILE A 11 5.63 -0.02 2.71
CA ILE A 11 4.90 -0.38 3.93
C ILE A 11 5.36 0.50 5.11
N GLY A 12 6.67 0.60 5.35
CA GLY A 12 7.22 1.39 6.43
C GLY A 12 6.86 2.88 6.32
N LEU A 13 6.94 3.44 5.10
CA LEU A 13 6.59 4.83 4.84
C LEU A 13 5.09 5.10 5.02
N LEU A 14 4.21 4.22 4.55
CA LEU A 14 2.76 4.39 4.67
C LEU A 14 2.26 4.21 6.11
N LEU A 15 2.90 3.34 6.89
CA LEU A 15 2.69 3.26 8.36
C LEU A 15 3.25 4.49 9.07
N GLY A 16 4.44 4.95 8.68
CA GLY A 16 5.03 6.19 9.18
C GLY A 16 4.11 7.40 8.95
N HIS A 17 3.48 7.47 7.78
CA HIS A 17 2.46 8.48 7.48
C HIS A 17 1.33 8.45 8.51
N ALA A 18 0.77 7.28 8.81
CA ALA A 18 -0.30 7.13 9.79
C ALA A 18 0.13 7.56 11.20
N ILE A 19 1.34 7.17 11.63
CA ILE A 19 1.90 7.52 12.94
C ILE A 19 2.10 9.03 13.06
N PHE A 20 2.79 9.65 12.10
CA PHE A 20 3.02 11.10 12.13
C PHE A 20 1.73 11.89 12.01
N LEU A 21 0.75 11.39 11.26
CA LEU A 21 -0.59 11.98 11.18
C LEU A 21 -1.30 11.94 12.53
N ALA A 22 -1.26 10.81 13.24
CA ALA A 22 -1.82 10.69 14.59
C ALA A 22 -1.14 11.65 15.58
N ILE A 23 0.20 11.75 15.53
CA ILE A 23 0.95 12.70 16.36
C ILE A 23 0.60 14.14 16.02
N PHE A 24 0.44 14.47 14.74
CA PHE A 24 -0.02 15.79 14.30
C PHE A 24 -1.41 16.12 14.87
N LEU A 25 -2.37 15.20 14.81
CA LEU A 25 -3.71 15.44 15.35
C LEU A 25 -3.70 15.70 16.86
N TRP A 26 -2.78 15.05 17.58
CA TRP A 26 -2.63 15.22 19.02
C TRP A 26 -1.87 16.51 19.38
N ARG A 27 -0.72 16.78 18.76
CA ARG A 27 0.20 17.87 19.11
C ARG A 27 0.00 19.15 18.31
N ARG A 28 -0.75 19.10 17.20
CA ARG A 28 -0.98 20.21 16.25
C ARG A 28 0.30 20.88 15.76
N SER A 29 1.36 20.10 15.57
CA SER A 29 2.70 20.57 15.17
C SER A 29 2.92 20.43 13.66
N SER A 30 3.30 21.54 13.00
CA SER A 30 3.57 21.59 11.55
C SER A 30 4.70 20.66 11.09
N GLN A 31 5.68 20.37 11.95
CA GLN A 31 6.77 19.45 11.65
C GLN A 31 6.25 18.01 11.47
N HIS A 32 5.31 17.58 12.31
CA HIS A 32 4.72 16.25 12.23
C HIS A 32 3.78 16.14 11.03
N GLU A 33 3.09 17.22 10.67
CA GLU A 33 2.29 17.27 9.44
C GLU A 33 3.17 17.11 8.19
N LEU A 34 4.32 17.81 8.15
CA LEU A 34 5.27 17.71 7.05
C LEU A 34 5.84 16.29 6.95
N ALA A 35 6.26 15.70 8.07
CA ALA A 35 6.73 14.32 8.11
C ALA A 35 5.66 13.34 7.62
N ALA A 36 4.41 13.49 8.07
CA ALA A 36 3.29 12.67 7.60
C ALA A 36 3.09 12.79 6.08
N PHE A 37 3.21 14.00 5.54
CA PHE A 37 3.09 14.22 4.09
C PHE A 37 4.26 13.63 3.29
N GLN A 38 5.49 13.77 3.77
CA GLN A 38 6.68 13.17 3.14
C GLN A 38 6.59 11.66 3.11
N CYS A 39 6.20 11.04 4.22
CA CYS A 39 5.93 9.61 4.31
C CYS A 39 4.84 9.16 3.33
N LEU A 40 3.74 9.91 3.20
CA LEU A 40 2.67 9.61 2.25
C LEU A 40 3.18 9.64 0.80
N TRP A 41 3.84 10.73 0.41
CA TRP A 41 4.34 10.93 -0.93
C TRP A 41 5.40 9.89 -1.30
N LEU A 42 6.42 9.71 -0.46
CA LEU A 42 7.50 8.75 -0.70
C LEU A 42 6.97 7.31 -0.66
N GLY A 43 6.06 7.01 0.27
CA GLY A 43 5.41 5.70 0.36
C GLY A 43 4.61 5.37 -0.90
N TRP A 44 3.87 6.35 -1.43
CA TRP A 44 3.14 6.19 -2.69
C TRP A 44 4.07 6.01 -3.91
N VAL A 45 5.14 6.80 -4.03
CA VAL A 45 6.11 6.65 -5.12
C VAL A 45 6.82 5.30 -5.08
N THR A 46 7.24 4.86 -3.89
CA THR A 46 7.92 3.56 -3.70
C THR A 46 6.98 2.36 -3.81
N LEU A 47 5.67 2.57 -3.70
CA LEU A 47 4.66 1.54 -3.98
C LEU A 47 4.59 1.21 -5.48
N LEU A 48 4.93 2.13 -6.39
CA LEU A 48 4.89 1.90 -7.83
C LEU A 48 5.83 0.74 -8.26
N PRO A 49 7.14 0.75 -7.91
CA PRO A 49 8.01 -0.41 -8.17
C PRO A 49 7.50 -1.73 -7.55
N ALA A 50 6.91 -1.67 -6.36
CA ALA A 50 6.36 -2.86 -5.70
C ALA A 50 5.18 -3.46 -6.49
N VAL A 51 4.25 -2.62 -6.95
CA VAL A 51 3.14 -3.05 -7.80
C VAL A 51 3.66 -3.59 -9.15
N MET A 52 4.62 -2.91 -9.77
CA MET A 52 5.19 -3.35 -11.06
C MET A 52 5.86 -4.73 -10.95
N THR A 53 6.73 -4.92 -9.96
CA THR A 53 7.42 -6.20 -9.74
C THR A 53 6.45 -7.31 -9.35
N GLY A 54 5.42 -6.99 -8.57
CA GLY A 54 4.36 -7.93 -8.20
C GLY A 54 3.53 -8.38 -9.40
N THR A 55 3.14 -7.46 -10.29
CA THR A 55 2.41 -7.77 -11.52
C THR A 55 3.23 -8.64 -12.47
N ILE A 56 4.53 -8.39 -12.60
CA ILE A 56 5.44 -9.23 -13.41
C ILE A 56 5.55 -10.64 -12.83
N ASP A 57 5.76 -10.77 -11.52
CA ASP A 57 5.86 -12.06 -10.85
C ASP A 57 4.51 -12.83 -10.93
N ALA A 58 3.36 -12.14 -10.83
CA ALA A 58 2.04 -12.73 -11.02
C ALA A 58 1.80 -13.19 -12.46
N ALA A 59 2.13 -12.37 -13.46
CA ALA A 59 1.97 -12.74 -14.87
C ALA A 59 2.74 -14.03 -15.22
N ARG A 60 3.96 -14.20 -14.67
CA ARG A 60 4.76 -15.42 -14.87
C ARG A 60 4.15 -16.68 -14.27
N GLN A 61 3.32 -16.55 -13.24
CA GLN A 61 2.71 -17.70 -12.55
C GLN A 61 1.36 -18.08 -13.15
N VAL A 62 0.74 -17.17 -13.90
CA VAL A 62 -0.65 -17.29 -14.38
C VAL A 62 -0.74 -17.36 -15.90
N VAL A 63 0.23 -16.80 -16.63
CA VAL A 63 0.23 -16.74 -18.10
C VAL A 63 1.15 -17.81 -18.68
N GLY A 64 0.56 -18.84 -19.26
CA GLY A 64 1.25 -19.90 -20.01
C GLY A 64 0.44 -21.21 -20.05
N PRO A 65 0.67 -22.09 -21.04
CA PRO A 65 0.02 -23.40 -21.11
C PRO A 65 0.37 -24.31 -19.92
N ASP A 66 1.51 -24.07 -19.28
CA ASP A 66 1.99 -24.79 -18.10
C ASP A 66 1.88 -23.95 -16.81
N ALA A 67 0.84 -23.09 -16.71
CA ALA A 67 0.62 -22.22 -15.54
C ALA A 67 0.76 -23.03 -14.24
N PRO A 68 1.82 -22.82 -13.42
CA PRO A 68 2.23 -23.80 -12.42
C PRO A 68 1.21 -24.04 -11.31
N ARG A 69 0.26 -23.11 -11.08
CA ARG A 69 -0.69 -23.13 -9.96
C ARG A 69 -2.02 -22.44 -10.29
N ALA A 70 -2.91 -23.12 -11.01
CA ALA A 70 -4.28 -22.64 -11.26
C ALA A 70 -5.11 -22.48 -9.96
N ASP A 71 -4.80 -23.26 -8.93
CA ASP A 71 -5.38 -23.20 -7.58
C ASP A 71 -5.01 -21.91 -6.81
N ALA A 72 -3.88 -21.28 -7.15
CA ALA A 72 -3.41 -20.03 -6.55
C ALA A 72 -4.02 -18.77 -7.19
N LEU A 73 -4.69 -18.90 -8.34
CA LEU A 73 -5.12 -17.78 -9.18
C LEU A 73 -6.00 -16.78 -8.42
N MET A 74 -6.96 -17.27 -7.64
CA MET A 74 -7.85 -16.41 -6.85
C MET A 74 -7.08 -15.55 -5.85
N MET A 75 -6.11 -16.14 -5.14
CA MET A 75 -5.32 -15.44 -4.13
C MET A 75 -4.37 -14.42 -4.79
N VAL A 76 -3.76 -14.78 -5.91
CA VAL A 76 -2.89 -13.88 -6.70
C VAL A 76 -3.70 -12.68 -7.20
N ASN A 77 -4.89 -12.92 -7.77
CA ASN A 77 -5.77 -11.85 -8.24
C ASN A 77 -6.27 -10.97 -7.09
N ALA A 78 -6.63 -11.55 -5.94
CA ALA A 78 -7.05 -10.80 -4.76
C ALA A 78 -5.92 -9.90 -4.24
N HIS A 79 -4.70 -10.42 -4.16
CA HIS A 79 -3.52 -9.65 -3.76
C HIS A 79 -3.22 -8.53 -4.76
N ALA A 80 -3.23 -8.81 -6.07
CA ALA A 80 -3.01 -7.81 -7.11
C ALA A 80 -4.08 -6.71 -7.07
N ALA A 81 -5.36 -7.08 -6.94
CA ALA A 81 -6.46 -6.14 -6.85
C ALA A 81 -6.35 -5.25 -5.59
N ALA A 82 -5.99 -5.84 -4.44
CA ALA A 82 -5.74 -5.09 -3.21
C ALA A 82 -4.57 -4.11 -3.37
N GLY A 83 -3.49 -4.51 -4.04
CA GLY A 83 -2.35 -3.64 -4.36
C GLY A 83 -2.73 -2.45 -5.25
N VAL A 84 -3.55 -2.67 -6.28
CA VAL A 84 -4.07 -1.58 -7.14
C VAL A 84 -5.00 -0.65 -6.35
N ALA A 85 -5.91 -1.20 -5.56
CA ALA A 85 -6.79 -0.41 -4.71
C ALA A 85 -5.99 0.45 -3.71
N LEU A 86 -4.96 -0.12 -3.10
CA LEU A 86 -4.04 0.58 -2.20
C LEU A 86 -3.36 1.77 -2.89
N LEU A 87 -2.84 1.55 -4.10
CA LEU A 87 -2.20 2.59 -4.90
C LEU A 87 -3.16 3.75 -5.21
N LEU A 88 -4.40 3.43 -5.60
CA LEU A 88 -5.43 4.42 -5.91
C LEU A 88 -5.87 5.20 -4.67
N VAL A 89 -6.09 4.54 -3.54
CA VAL A 89 -6.52 5.18 -2.28
C VAL A 89 -5.46 6.15 -1.78
N TYR A 90 -4.18 5.75 -1.76
CA TYR A 90 -3.11 6.65 -1.33
C TYR A 90 -2.84 7.78 -2.33
N TRP A 91 -3.00 7.53 -3.64
CA TRP A 91 -2.99 8.61 -4.64
C TRP A 91 -4.10 9.63 -4.37
N GLN A 92 -5.32 9.17 -4.07
CA GLN A 92 -6.44 10.05 -3.74
C GLN A 92 -6.18 10.82 -2.45
N ALA A 93 -5.63 10.19 -1.40
CA ALA A 93 -5.26 10.87 -0.16
C ALA A 93 -4.21 11.97 -0.41
N TRP A 94 -3.19 11.67 -1.21
CA TRP A 94 -2.17 12.64 -1.61
C TRP A 94 -2.77 13.82 -2.40
N GLN A 95 -3.57 13.54 -3.43
CA GLN A 95 -4.25 14.58 -4.22
C GLN A 95 -5.18 15.43 -3.37
N TYR A 96 -5.92 14.80 -2.45
CA TYR A 96 -6.81 15.48 -1.53
C TYR A 96 -6.05 16.50 -0.68
N ARG A 97 -4.96 16.07 -0.06
CA ARG A 97 -4.11 16.95 0.73
C ARG A 97 -3.48 18.07 -0.10
N ARG A 98 -3.05 17.81 -1.33
CA ARG A 98 -2.52 18.87 -2.22
C ARG A 98 -3.56 19.92 -2.57
N ARG A 99 -4.83 19.53 -2.77
CA ARG A 99 -5.93 20.44 -3.13
C ARG A 99 -6.52 21.17 -1.92
N HIS A 100 -6.31 20.65 -0.72
CA HIS A 100 -6.84 21.18 0.53
C HIS A 100 -5.70 21.37 1.56
N PRO A 101 -4.86 22.41 1.42
CA PRO A 101 -3.77 22.65 2.37
C PRO A 101 -4.26 22.89 3.81
N ALA A 102 -5.45 23.48 4.00
CA ALA A 102 -6.11 23.67 5.30
C ALA A 102 -7.08 22.53 5.68
N TRP A 103 -6.81 21.29 5.22
CA TRP A 103 -7.69 20.13 5.46
C TRP A 103 -7.97 19.87 6.95
N ALA A 104 -7.06 20.25 7.84
CA ALA A 104 -7.14 19.96 9.28
C ALA A 104 -8.14 20.85 10.04
N ASP A 105 -8.39 22.05 9.53
CA ASP A 105 -9.16 23.09 10.22
C ASP A 105 -10.67 22.87 10.08
N ALA A 106 -11.09 22.44 8.89
CA ALA A 106 -12.49 22.22 8.58
C ALA A 106 -12.90 20.74 8.79
N ALA A 107 -13.94 20.52 9.59
CA ALA A 107 -14.39 19.18 9.99
C ALA A 107 -14.71 18.23 8.82
N PRO A 108 -15.40 18.63 7.74
CA PRO A 108 -15.68 17.72 6.63
C PRO A 108 -14.40 17.30 5.91
N GLN A 109 -13.46 18.22 5.71
CA GLN A 109 -12.20 17.96 5.03
C GLN A 109 -11.32 17.02 5.85
N ARG A 110 -11.26 17.26 7.17
CA ARG A 110 -10.55 16.41 8.11
C ARG A 110 -11.09 14.99 8.08
N ARG A 111 -12.41 14.80 8.18
CA ARG A 111 -13.05 13.47 8.12
C ARG A 111 -12.78 12.78 6.77
N ALA A 112 -12.86 13.52 5.67
CA ALA A 112 -12.63 12.97 4.34
C ALA A 112 -11.18 12.52 4.14
N TYR A 113 -10.20 13.26 4.66
CA TYR A 113 -8.79 12.86 4.61
C TYR A 113 -8.53 11.64 5.51
N LEU A 114 -8.99 11.68 6.77
CA LEU A 114 -8.81 10.58 7.72
C LEU A 114 -9.50 9.29 7.26
N GLY A 115 -10.68 9.39 6.63
CA GLY A 115 -11.35 8.23 6.06
C GLY A 115 -10.54 7.55 4.95
N ARG A 116 -9.89 8.34 4.08
CA ARG A 116 -8.99 7.79 3.04
C ARG A 116 -7.73 7.17 3.64
N THR A 117 -7.12 7.82 4.64
CA THR A 117 -5.97 7.26 5.34
C THR A 117 -6.33 5.96 6.06
N ALA A 118 -7.46 5.91 6.76
CA ALA A 118 -7.93 4.71 7.45
C ALA A 118 -8.20 3.56 6.46
N LEU A 119 -8.87 3.85 5.34
CA LEU A 119 -9.06 2.88 4.25
C LEU A 119 -7.73 2.39 3.68
N GLY A 120 -6.76 3.30 3.46
CA GLY A 120 -5.42 2.96 2.99
C GLY A 120 -4.68 2.02 3.93
N ILE A 121 -4.77 2.25 5.25
CA ILE A 121 -4.18 1.37 6.27
C ILE A 121 -4.85 0.00 6.27
N ALA A 122 -6.19 -0.05 6.21
CA ALA A 122 -6.92 -1.32 6.15
C ALA A 122 -6.53 -2.14 4.92
N LEU A 123 -6.41 -1.49 3.75
CA LEU A 123 -5.92 -2.13 2.52
C LEU A 123 -4.46 -2.55 2.63
N LEU A 124 -3.60 -1.78 3.30
CA LEU A 124 -2.20 -2.13 3.50
C LEU A 124 -2.06 -3.42 4.32
N VAL A 125 -2.82 -3.53 5.42
CA VAL A 125 -2.86 -4.72 6.27
C VAL A 125 -3.42 -5.92 5.51
N LEU A 126 -4.54 -5.75 4.81
CA LEU A 126 -5.15 -6.81 3.99
C LEU A 126 -4.18 -7.30 2.90
N ASN A 127 -3.55 -6.37 2.17
CA ASN A 127 -2.62 -6.70 1.11
C ASN A 127 -1.39 -7.43 1.65
N GLY A 128 -0.85 -6.99 2.80
CA GLY A 128 0.25 -7.66 3.49
C GLY A 128 -0.10 -9.08 3.93
N TRP A 129 -1.31 -9.28 4.48
CA TRP A 129 -1.79 -10.61 4.85
C TRP A 129 -1.95 -11.54 3.63
N LEU A 130 -2.55 -11.05 2.55
CA LEU A 130 -2.67 -11.80 1.29
C LEU A 130 -1.29 -12.17 0.73
N GLY A 131 -0.34 -11.25 0.74
CA GLY A 131 1.05 -11.52 0.33
C GLY A 131 1.71 -12.59 1.21
N GLY A 132 1.46 -12.56 2.53
CA GLY A 132 1.89 -13.60 3.45
C GLY A 132 1.30 -14.98 3.10
N GLN A 133 0.01 -15.06 2.78
CA GLN A 133 -0.61 -16.32 2.35
C GLN A 133 0.02 -16.88 1.05
N LEU A 134 0.32 -16.01 0.08
CA LEU A 134 1.00 -16.41 -1.15
C LEU A 134 2.38 -17.01 -0.88
N VAL A 135 3.15 -16.42 0.05
CA VAL A 135 4.51 -16.87 0.37
C VAL A 135 4.49 -18.12 1.26
N TYR A 136 3.74 -18.10 2.36
CA TYR A 136 3.83 -19.14 3.39
C TYR A 136 2.96 -20.37 3.10
N THR A 137 1.79 -20.19 2.49
CA THR A 137 0.87 -21.30 2.18
C THR A 137 1.15 -21.86 0.80
N LEU A 138 1.23 -20.97 -0.19
CA LEU A 138 1.38 -21.37 -1.60
C LEU A 138 2.85 -21.45 -2.04
N ARG A 139 3.83 -21.13 -1.17
CA ARG A 139 5.27 -21.18 -1.47
C ARG A 139 5.66 -20.44 -2.74
N LEU A 140 4.96 -19.35 -3.05
CA LEU A 140 5.28 -18.51 -4.21
C LEU A 140 6.43 -17.56 -3.86
N GLY A 141 7.45 -17.51 -4.72
CA GLY A 141 8.62 -16.65 -4.52
C GLY A 141 9.72 -17.21 -3.62
N VAL A 142 9.59 -18.46 -3.16
CA VAL A 142 10.65 -19.20 -2.43
C VAL A 142 11.37 -20.11 -3.43
N ALA A 143 12.70 -20.19 -3.37
CA ALA A 143 13.47 -21.16 -4.15
C ALA A 143 12.96 -22.56 -3.81
N GLN A 144 12.47 -23.31 -4.81
CA GLN A 144 12.17 -24.73 -4.62
C GLN A 144 13.51 -25.47 -4.41
N PRO A 145 13.60 -26.41 -3.46
CA PRO A 145 14.74 -27.31 -3.38
C PRO A 145 14.85 -28.19 -4.63
#